data_AF-A0A1S2KAB0-F1
#
_entry.id   AF-A0A1S2KAB0-F1
#
_cell.length_a   1.000
_cell.length_b   1.000
_cell.length_c   1.000
_cell.angle_alpha   90.00
_cell.angle_beta   90.00
_cell.angle_gamma   90.00
#
_symmetry.space_group_name_H-M   'P 1'
#
loop_
_entity.id
_entity.type
_entity.pdbx_description
1 polymer ?
#
loop_
_entity_poly.entity_id
_entity_poly.type
_entity_poly.pdbx_seq_one_letter_code
_entity_poly.pdbx_strand_id
1 'polypeptide(L)' 'MTAAAGALPAYGVLTPFQRYGLDCTFCGAPLAPGAAVSLGWLRHRPAPGVRVVWAPRACHGCHTARCGR' A
#
# COMPACT_ATOMS: atom_id res chain seq x y z
N MET A 1 -10.94 -11.13 -8.12
CA MET A 1 -11.18 -11.18 -6.67
C MET A 1 -10.52 -9.96 -6.05
N THR A 2 -11.29 -8.92 -5.76
CA THR A 2 -10.78 -7.68 -5.13
C THR A 2 -10.90 -7.89 -3.62
N ALA A 3 -9.80 -8.28 -2.97
CA ALA A 3 -9.79 -8.44 -1.51
C ALA A 3 -10.22 -7.12 -0.86
N ALA A 4 -11.16 -7.19 0.08
CA ALA A 4 -11.58 -6.05 0.88
C ALA A 4 -10.39 -5.64 1.75
N ALA A 5 -9.56 -4.73 1.22
CA ALA A 5 -8.42 -4.20 1.93
C ALA A 5 -8.94 -3.48 3.18
N GLY A 6 -8.62 -4.01 4.36
CA GLY A 6 -8.72 -3.23 5.59
C GLY A 6 -8.16 -1.84 5.35
N ALA A 7 -8.90 -0.81 5.79
CA ALA A 7 -8.71 0.58 5.38
C ALA A 7 -7.23 0.94 5.21
N LEU A 8 -6.83 1.20 3.97
CA LEU A 8 -5.46 1.59 3.65
C LEU A 8 -5.12 2.91 4.36
N PRO A 9 -3.91 3.05 4.90
CA PRO A 9 -3.44 4.33 5.41
C PRO A 9 -3.56 5.42 4.34
N ALA A 10 -3.91 6.63 4.77
CA ALA A 10 -4.04 7.77 3.87
C ALA A 10 -2.68 8.07 3.20
N TYR A 11 -2.70 8.42 1.90
CA TYR A 11 -1.48 8.71 1.15
C TYR A 11 -0.56 9.75 1.82
N GLY A 12 -1.18 10.77 2.44
CA GLY A 12 -0.48 11.86 3.12
C GLY A 12 0.36 11.42 4.33
N VAL A 13 -0.01 10.33 5.02
CA VAL A 13 0.72 9.86 6.21
C VAL A 13 1.84 8.86 5.88
N LEU A 14 1.92 8.42 4.62
CA LEU A 14 2.91 7.45 4.19
C LEU A 14 4.26 8.09 3.93
N THR A 15 5.32 7.35 4.25
CA THR A 15 6.67 7.72 3.85
C THR A 15 6.83 7.61 2.32
N PRO A 16 7.83 8.27 1.71
CA PRO A 16 8.14 8.09 0.30
C PRO A 16 8.35 6.61 -0.07
N PHE A 17 9.08 5.85 0.75
CA PHE A 17 9.33 4.42 0.51
C PHE A 17 8.04 3.58 0.50
N GLN A 18 7.10 3.87 1.39
CA GLN A 18 5.77 3.23 1.38
C GLN A 18 4.96 3.63 0.13
N ARG A 19 5.03 4.90 -0.29
CA ARG A 19 4.34 5.38 -1.51
C ARG A 19 4.89 4.74 -2.78
N TYR A 20 6.19 4.47 -2.83
CA TYR A 20 6.84 3.77 -3.94
C TYR A 20 6.69 2.24 -3.86
N GLY A 21 6.09 1.70 -2.78
CA GLY A 21 5.93 0.27 -2.58
C GLY A 21 7.25 -0.46 -2.30
N LEU A 22 8.25 0.26 -1.78
CA LEU A 22 9.51 -0.30 -1.27
C LEU A 22 9.36 -0.80 0.17
N ASP A 23 8.49 -0.16 0.95
CA ASP A 23 8.13 -0.57 2.30
C ASP A 23 6.67 -1.02 2.38
N CYS A 24 6.38 -1.89 3.35
CA CYS A 24 5.03 -2.30 3.68
C CYS A 24 4.19 -1.07 4.03
N THR A 25 3.09 -0.87 3.31
CA THR A 25 2.16 0.24 3.53
C THR A 25 1.61 0.26 4.96
N PHE A 26 1.55 -0.89 5.64
CA PHE A 26 0.97 -1.00 6.98
C PHE A 26 1.99 -0.90 8.12
N CYS A 27 3.11 -1.61 8.05
CA CYS A 27 4.09 -1.68 9.14
C CYS A 27 5.41 -0.95 8.85
N GLY A 28 5.63 -0.46 7.63
CA GLY A 28 6.86 0.23 7.24
C GLY A 28 8.09 -0.67 7.07
N ALA A 29 7.95 -1.99 7.25
CA ALA A 29 9.06 -2.91 7.04
C ALA A 29 9.50 -2.92 5.55
N PRO A 30 10.82 -2.92 5.26
CA PRO A 30 11.33 -3.04 3.90
C PRO A 30 10.83 -4.31 3.23
N LEU A 31 10.43 -4.19 1.97
CA LEU A 31 9.94 -5.32 1.19
C LEU A 31 11.06 -5.87 0.31
N ALA A 32 11.42 -7.12 0.55
CA ALA A 32 12.32 -7.83 -0.33
C ALA A 32 11.67 -8.06 -1.71
N PRO A 33 12.46 -8.08 -2.81
CA PRO A 33 11.96 -8.47 -4.13
C PRO A 33 11.21 -9.82 -4.06
N GLY A 34 9.99 -9.87 -4.60
CA GLY A 34 9.17 -11.08 -4.63
C GLY A 34 8.40 -11.42 -3.34
N ALA A 35 8.71 -10.79 -2.20
CA ALA A 35 8.00 -11.02 -0.92
C ALA A 35 6.84 -10.03 -0.66
N ALA A 36 6.64 -9.10 -1.59
CA ALA A 36 5.64 -8.04 -1.51
C ALA A 36 4.32 -8.47 -2.16
N VAL A 37 3.21 -8.30 -1.45
CA VAL A 37 1.86 -8.48 -1.98
C VAL A 37 1.35 -7.14 -2.49
N SER A 38 0.96 -7.07 -3.76
CA SER A 38 0.35 -5.88 -4.33
C SER A 38 -1.08 -5.71 -3.82
N LEU A 39 -1.42 -4.49 -3.37
CA LEU A 39 -2.77 -4.13 -2.92
C LEU A 39 -3.60 -3.47 -4.03
N GLY A 40 -3.10 -3.52 -5.26
CA GLY A 40 -3.73 -2.93 -6.43
C GLY A 40 -3.32 -1.48 -6.71
N TRP A 41 -3.89 -0.91 -7.76
CA TRP A 41 -3.62 0.45 -8.18
C TRP A 41 -4.62 1.41 -7.55
N LEU A 42 -4.10 2.44 -6.89
CA LEU A 42 -4.89 3.46 -6.24
C LEU A 42 -4.61 4.83 -6.84
N ARG A 43 -5.60 5.70 -6.69
CA ARG A 43 -5.52 7.09 -7.13
C ARG A 43 -5.63 7.99 -5.92
N HIS A 44 -4.75 8.97 -5.83
CA HIS A 44 -4.78 10.01 -4.81
C HIS A 44 -4.68 11.39 -5.47
N ARG A 45 -5.40 12.37 -4.91
CA ARG A 45 -5.32 13.77 -5.32
C ARG A 45 -4.79 14.59 -4.15
N PRO A 46 -3.48 14.85 -4.08
CA PRO A 46 -2.88 15.58 -2.98
C PRO A 46 -3.19 17.09 -3.03
N ALA A 47 -3.49 17.62 -4.22
CA ALA A 47 -3.85 19.01 -4.44
C ALA A 47 -4.79 19.12 -5.66
N PRO A 48 -5.55 20.23 -5.79
CA PRO A 48 -6.33 20.52 -7.00
C PRO A 48 -5.45 20.42 -8.25
N GLY A 49 -5.93 19.71 -9.28
CA GLY A 49 -5.18 19.48 -10.52
C GLY A 49 -4.10 18.39 -10.46
N VAL A 50 -3.65 17.97 -9.28
CA VAL A 50 -2.62 16.93 -9.12
C VAL A 50 -3.27 15.57 -8.93
N ARG A 51 -2.87 14.59 -9.76
CA ARG A 51 -3.29 13.19 -9.64
C ARG A 51 -2.07 12.30 -9.54
N VAL A 52 -2.02 11.50 -8.49
CA VAL A 52 -1.01 10.46 -8.29
C VAL A 52 -1.68 9.11 -8.43
N VAL A 53 -1.07 8.26 -9.24
CA VAL A 53 -1.37 6.83 -9.28
C VAL A 53 -0.25 6.12 -8.56
N TRP A 54 -0.58 5.21 -7.65
CA TRP A 54 0.41 4.48 -6.87
C TRP A 54 -0.09 3.06 -6.60
N ALA A 55 0.85 2.15 -6.36
CA ALA A 55 0.57 0.74 -6.12
C ALA A 55 1.12 0.33 -4.74
N PRO A 56 0.34 0.52 -3.66
CA PRO A 56 0.80 0.10 -2.34
C PRO A 56 1.04 -1.40 -2.28
N ARG A 57 1.99 -1.77 -1.43
CA ARG A 57 2.38 -3.15 -1.22
C ARG A 57 2.37 -3.47 0.27
N ALA A 58 2.01 -4.70 0.60
CA ALA A 58 2.08 -5.23 1.97
C ALA A 58 3.08 -6.38 2.05
N CYS A 59 3.68 -6.57 3.22
CA CYS A 59 4.32 -7.85 3.53
C CYS A 59 3.23 -8.93 3.72
N HIS A 60 3.60 -10.19 3.53
CA HIS A 60 2.68 -11.32 3.69
C HIS A 60 1.95 -11.32 5.03
N GLY A 61 2.65 -11.05 6.14
CA GLY A 61 2.03 -11.01 7.48
C GLY A 61 0.96 -9.92 7.63
N CYS A 62 1.21 -8.72 7.10
CA CYS A 62 0.21 -7.65 7.12
C CYS A 62 -0.96 -7.92 6.17
N HIS A 63 -0.69 -8.58 5.04
CA HIS A 63 -1.71 -8.98 4.08
C HIS A 63 -2.63 -10.05 4.67
N THR A 64 -2.09 -11.13 5.26
CA THR A 64 -2.89 -12.20 5.87
C THR A 64 -3.72 -11.69 7.04
N ALA A 65 -3.14 -10.86 7.93
CA ALA A 65 -3.86 -10.29 9.06
C ALA A 65 -5.05 -9.39 8.67
N ARG A 66 -5.03 -8.81 7.46
CA ARG A 66 -6.05 -7.85 6.99
C ARG A 66 -7.03 -8.42 5.96
N CYS A 67 -6.60 -9.40 5.16
CA CYS A 67 -7.42 -10.05 4.14
C CYS A 67 -7.93 -11.43 4.57
N GLY A 68 -7.45 -11.99 5.68
CA GLY A 68 -7.79 -13.34 6.15
C GLY A 68 -9.15 -13.47 6.82
N ARG A 69 -10.18 -12.76 6.34
CA ARG A 69 -11.56 -12.92 6.80
C ARG A 69 -12.49 -13.21 5.63
#